data_AF-A0A7S0HCN0-F1
#
_entry.id   AF-A0A7S0HCN0-F1
#
_cell.length_a   1.000
_cell.length_b   1.000
_cell.length_c   1.000
_cell.angle_alpha   90.00
_cell.angle_beta   90.00
_cell.angle_gamma   90.00
#
_symmetry.space_group_name_H-M   'P 1'
#
loop_
_entity.id
_entity.type
_entity.pdbx_description
1 polymer ?
#
loop_
_entity_poly.entity_id
_entity_poly.type
_entity_poly.pdbx_seq_one_letter_code
_entity_poly.pdbx_strand_id
1 'polypeptide(L)'
;DDHLGDNDEIIALDAQTLQPRYRFGLSLLNDVRGMVLVGEELFLCNKGNDRLQVFSLAGEHRRSITGEWKRPIALCFVKDRLYLVEEADDEQDDEEGELINPLSGRRICVLSLQGNTLEAYQNPVEGSTFSDTLCC
;
A
#
# COMPACT_ATOMS: atom_id res chain seq x y z
N ASP A 1 25.87 15.59 4.83
CA ASP A 1 24.44 15.37 4.58
C ASP A 1 24.23 14.24 3.61
N ASP A 2 24.43 13.01 4.10
CA ASP A 2 24.04 11.79 3.41
C ASP A 2 22.63 11.43 3.88
N HIS A 3 21.61 12.08 3.30
CA HIS A 3 20.31 11.43 3.15
C HIS A 3 20.41 10.51 1.94
N LEU A 4 21.19 9.43 2.08
CA LEU A 4 21.04 8.25 1.22
C LEU A 4 19.60 7.80 1.43
N GLY A 5 18.72 8.17 0.51
CA GLY A 5 17.29 7.84 0.58
C GLY A 5 17.15 6.35 0.82
N ASP A 6 16.56 6.00 1.95
CA ASP A 6 16.19 4.63 2.29
C ASP A 6 15.20 4.16 1.23
N ASN A 7 15.72 3.54 0.18
CA ASN A 7 14.89 2.88 -0.81
C ASN A 7 14.31 1.65 -0.14
N ASP A 8 12.98 1.57 -0.07
CA ASP A 8 12.33 0.37 0.43
C ASP A 8 12.74 -0.87 -0.38
N GLU A 9 12.84 -1.99 0.32
CA GLU A 9 13.09 -3.29 -0.28
C GLU A 9 12.20 -4.36 0.34
N ILE A 10 11.97 -5.43 -0.42
CA ILE A 10 11.26 -6.61 0.06
C ILE A 10 12.31 -7.65 0.43
N ILE A 11 12.21 -8.17 1.63
CA ILE A 11 13.08 -9.24 2.12
C ILE A 11 12.24 -10.48 2.36
N ALA A 12 12.51 -11.55 1.60
CA ALA A 12 11.91 -12.85 1.84
C ALA A 12 12.81 -13.66 2.77
N LEU A 13 12.28 -14.10 3.91
CA LEU A 13 13.02 -14.86 4.92
C LEU A 13 12.70 -16.36 4.83
N ASP A 14 13.67 -17.17 5.22
CA ASP A 14 13.39 -18.57 5.54
C ASP A 14 12.52 -18.67 6.79
N ALA A 15 11.42 -19.43 6.70
CA ALA A 15 10.43 -19.49 7.78
C ALA A 15 10.92 -20.17 9.06
N GLN A 16 11.96 -21.00 8.99
CA GLN A 16 12.49 -21.72 10.16
C GLN A 16 13.66 -20.97 10.80
N THR A 17 14.51 -20.36 9.99
CA THR A 17 15.78 -19.76 10.43
C THR A 17 15.76 -18.24 10.46
N LEU A 18 14.73 -17.61 9.90
CA LEU A 18 14.59 -16.17 9.68
C LEU A 18 15.76 -15.54 8.89
N GLN A 19 16.55 -16.36 8.20
CA GLN A 19 17.65 -15.87 7.38
C GLN A 19 17.11 -15.32 6.05
N PRO A 20 17.66 -14.20 5.54
CA PRO A 20 17.28 -13.68 4.23
C PRO A 20 17.58 -14.68 3.11
N ARG A 21 16.56 -14.98 2.29
CA ARG A 21 16.67 -15.80 1.08
C ARG A 21 16.69 -14.97 -0.20
N TYR A 22 15.86 -13.93 -0.26
CA TYR A 22 15.77 -13.02 -1.39
C TYR A 22 15.63 -11.58 -0.93
N ARG A 23 16.19 -10.67 -1.72
CA ARG A 23 16.03 -9.21 -1.58
C ARG A 23 15.73 -8.65 -2.96
N PHE A 24 14.67 -7.87 -3.08
CA PHE A 24 14.23 -7.33 -4.36
C PHE A 24 13.36 -6.08 -4.19
N GLY A 25 13.05 -5.41 -5.31
CA GLY A 25 12.21 -4.21 -5.32
C GLY A 25 12.98 -2.88 -5.14
N LEU A 26 14.28 -2.93 -4.83
CA LEU A 26 15.14 -1.75 -4.79
C LEU A 26 14.95 -0.88 -6.05
N SER A 27 14.91 0.44 -5.87
CA SER A 27 14.63 1.48 -6.89
C SER A 27 13.22 1.52 -7.49
N LEU A 28 12.39 0.48 -7.29
CA LEU A 28 11.00 0.45 -7.76
C LEU A 28 10.00 0.87 -6.67
N LEU A 29 10.45 0.84 -5.42
CA LEU A 29 9.66 1.09 -4.22
C LEU A 29 10.02 2.45 -3.61
N ASN A 30 9.00 3.15 -3.12
CA ASN A 30 9.11 4.44 -2.46
C ASN A 30 7.95 4.61 -1.48
N ASP A 31 8.23 4.64 -0.18
CA ASP A 31 7.25 4.69 0.89
C ASP A 31 6.24 3.52 0.81
N VAL A 32 6.71 2.30 1.00
CA VAL A 32 5.88 1.08 1.02
C VAL A 32 5.18 0.94 2.36
N ARG A 33 3.87 0.68 2.33
CA ARG A 33 3.03 0.62 3.54
C ARG A 33 2.35 -0.74 3.75
N GLY A 34 1.54 -1.16 2.79
CA GLY A 34 0.75 -2.39 2.83
C GLY A 34 1.23 -3.45 1.83
N MET A 35 0.99 -4.72 2.13
CA MET A 35 1.34 -5.85 1.28
C MET A 35 0.33 -7.00 1.42
N VAL A 36 -0.01 -7.66 0.32
CA VAL A 36 -0.83 -8.89 0.33
C VAL A 36 -0.35 -9.89 -0.72
N LEU A 37 -0.38 -11.17 -0.39
CA LEU A 37 -0.09 -12.27 -1.31
C LEU A 37 -1.40 -12.82 -1.88
N VAL A 38 -1.52 -12.87 -3.21
CA VAL A 38 -2.67 -13.45 -3.92
C VAL A 38 -2.16 -14.48 -4.92
N GLY A 39 -2.41 -15.76 -4.64
CA GLY A 39 -1.82 -16.85 -5.44
C GLY A 39 -0.30 -16.79 -5.40
N GLU A 40 0.33 -16.57 -6.57
CA GLU A 40 1.79 -16.44 -6.73
C GLU A 40 2.27 -14.99 -6.90
N GLU A 41 1.37 -14.02 -6.69
CA GLU A 41 1.63 -12.59 -6.90
C GLU A 41 1.56 -11.80 -5.60
N LEU A 42 2.59 -11.01 -5.35
CA LEU A 42 2.73 -10.14 -4.20
C LEU A 42 2.36 -8.71 -4.59
N PHE A 43 1.29 -8.18 -4.03
CA PHE A 43 0.81 -6.82 -4.26
C PHE A 43 1.28 -5.91 -3.11
N LEU A 44 1.80 -4.74 -3.44
CA LEU A 44 2.36 -3.78 -2.50
C LEU A 44 1.80 -2.40 -2.72
N CYS A 45 1.40 -1.72 -1.65
CA CYS A 45 1.09 -0.30 -1.66
C CYS A 45 2.39 0.51 -1.71
N ASN A 46 2.68 1.10 -2.86
CA ASN A 46 3.83 1.97 -3.08
C ASN A 46 3.35 3.42 -3.01
N LYS A 47 3.19 3.92 -1.78
CA LYS A 47 2.49 5.17 -1.47
C LYS A 47 3.13 6.36 -2.15
N GLY A 48 4.45 6.46 -2.07
CA GLY A 48 5.23 7.56 -2.64
C GLY A 48 5.20 7.61 -4.17
N ASN A 49 4.62 6.60 -4.83
CA ASN A 49 4.44 6.56 -6.29
C ASN A 49 2.97 6.40 -6.72
N ASP A 50 2.00 6.51 -5.79
CA ASP A 50 0.57 6.38 -6.06
C ASP A 50 0.16 5.14 -6.86
N ARG A 51 0.75 3.98 -6.51
CA ARG A 51 0.52 2.74 -7.28
C ARG A 51 0.58 1.51 -6.41
N LEU A 52 0.05 0.42 -6.94
CA LEU A 52 0.39 -0.92 -6.47
C LEU A 52 1.54 -1.45 -7.32
N GLN A 53 2.52 -2.08 -6.67
CA GLN A 53 3.53 -2.88 -7.35
C GLN A 53 3.21 -4.35 -7.19
N VAL A 54 3.34 -5.11 -8.28
CA VAL A 54 3.09 -6.56 -8.28
C VAL A 54 4.40 -7.28 -8.59
N PHE A 55 4.80 -8.20 -7.72
CA PHE A 55 5.96 -9.06 -7.89
C PHE A 55 5.58 -10.54 -7.89
N SER A 56 6.42 -11.37 -8.50
CA SER A 56 6.36 -12.82 -8.31
C SER A 56 7.02 -13.22 -6.98
N LEU A 57 6.76 -14.44 -6.51
CA LEU A 57 7.47 -15.02 -5.36
C LEU A 57 8.98 -15.21 -5.60
N ALA A 58 9.43 -15.18 -6.85
CA ALA A 58 10.86 -15.20 -7.21
C ALA A 58 11.50 -13.80 -7.16
N GLY A 59 10.72 -12.76 -6.84
CA GLY A 59 11.19 -11.37 -6.75
C GLY A 59 11.19 -10.61 -8.07
N GLU A 60 10.60 -11.16 -9.13
CA GLU A 60 10.50 -10.50 -10.43
C GLU A 60 9.36 -9.48 -10.42
N HIS A 61 9.61 -8.25 -10.86
CA HIS A 61 8.54 -7.28 -11.11
C HIS A 61 7.64 -7.78 -12.24
N ARG A 62 6.33 -7.84 -11.99
CA ARG A 62 5.33 -8.27 -12.98
C ARG A 62 4.67 -7.08 -13.65
N ARG A 63 4.18 -6.13 -12.85
CA ARG A 63 3.45 -4.94 -13.33
C ARG A 63 3.30 -3.89 -12.23
N SER A 64 3.03 -2.66 -12.67
CA SER A 64 2.53 -1.58 -11.81
C SER A 64 1.05 -1.37 -12.12
N ILE A 65 0.26 -1.14 -11.09
CA ILE A 65 -1.17 -0.88 -11.20
C ILE A 65 -1.44 0.52 -10.65
N THR A 66 -2.09 1.35 -11.46
CA THR A 66 -2.57 2.69 -11.09
C THR A 66 -4.08 2.76 -11.26
N GLY A 67 -4.71 3.71 -10.60
CA GLY A 67 -6.13 3.99 -10.77
C GLY A 67 -6.49 5.41 -10.38
N GLU A 68 -7.78 5.66 -10.18
CA GLU A 68 -8.32 6.93 -9.68
C GLU A 68 -7.97 7.19 -8.20
N TRP A 69 -7.34 6.23 -7.53
CA TRP A 69 -6.90 6.30 -6.14
C TRP A 69 -5.42 6.67 -6.02
N LYS A 70 -5.06 7.24 -4.87
CA LYS A 70 -3.77 7.83 -4.54
C LYS A 70 -3.29 7.38 -3.17
N ARG A 71 -2.01 7.59 -2.83
CA ARG A 71 -1.48 7.31 -1.49
C ARG A 71 -2.00 5.99 -0.86
N PRO A 72 -1.85 4.84 -1.53
CA PRO A 72 -2.33 3.57 -0.98
C PRO A 72 -1.55 3.21 0.29
N ILE A 73 -2.25 2.85 1.37
CA ILE A 73 -1.61 2.58 2.67
C ILE A 73 -1.84 1.18 3.22
N ALA A 74 -2.99 0.57 2.94
CA ALA A 74 -3.27 -0.79 3.34
C ALA A 74 -3.98 -1.55 2.23
N LEU A 75 -3.79 -2.87 2.23
CA LEU A 75 -4.33 -3.77 1.22
C LEU A 75 -4.71 -5.09 1.86
N CYS A 76 -5.91 -5.59 1.59
CA CYS A 76 -6.28 -6.97 1.90
C CYS A 76 -6.99 -7.63 0.71
N PHE A 77 -7.01 -8.95 0.68
CA PHE A 77 -7.63 -9.73 -0.40
C PHE A 77 -8.75 -10.61 0.17
N VAL A 78 -9.97 -10.39 -0.31
CA VAL A 78 -11.17 -11.10 0.16
C VAL A 78 -12.07 -11.43 -1.02
N LYS A 79 -12.46 -12.71 -1.17
CA LYS A 79 -13.39 -13.19 -2.21
C LYS A 79 -13.07 -12.65 -3.62
N ASP A 80 -11.82 -12.83 -4.04
CA ASP A 80 -11.32 -12.43 -5.37
C ASP A 80 -11.27 -10.92 -5.63
N ARG A 81 -11.27 -10.11 -4.57
CA ARG A 81 -11.19 -8.64 -4.65
C ARG A 81 -10.09 -8.12 -3.73
N LEU A 82 -9.42 -7.07 -4.18
CA LEU A 82 -8.50 -6.29 -3.36
C LEU A 82 -9.27 -5.16 -2.69
N TYR A 83 -9.05 -4.94 -1.41
CA TYR A 83 -9.55 -3.80 -0.65
C TYR A 83 -8.37 -2.92 -0.31
N LEU A 84 -8.33 -1.74 -0.91
CA LEU A 84 -7.26 -0.76 -0.77
C LEU A 84 -7.76 0.38 0.11
N VAL A 85 -7.01 0.70 1.16
CA VAL A 85 -7.24 1.93 1.93
C VAL A 85 -6.43 3.05 1.29
N GLU A 86 -7.13 4.09 0.87
CA GLU A 86 -6.57 5.34 0.38
C GLU A 86 -6.33 6.27 1.56
N GLU A 87 -5.12 6.78 1.76
CA GLU A 87 -4.85 7.77 2.81
C GLU A 87 -5.54 9.11 2.50
N ALA A 88 -5.98 9.81 3.54
CA ALA A 88 -6.44 11.18 3.39
C ALA A 88 -5.32 12.11 2.94
N ASP A 89 -5.71 13.07 2.10
CA ASP A 89 -4.82 14.15 1.72
C ASP A 89 -4.90 15.21 2.82
N ASP A 90 -4.17 14.98 3.90
CA ASP A 90 -4.07 15.93 5.00
C ASP A 90 -3.16 17.09 4.55
N GLU A 91 -3.67 17.97 3.69
CA GLU A 91 -3.11 19.33 3.50
C GLU A 91 -3.48 20.25 4.68
N GLN A 92 -4.24 19.75 5.66
CA GLN A 92 -4.54 20.46 6.89
C GLN A 92 -3.51 20.09 7.95
N ASP A 93 -2.34 20.69 7.83
CA ASP A 93 -1.53 21.03 8.99
C ASP A 93 -2.45 21.73 10.01
N ASP A 94 -2.45 21.32 11.27
CA ASP A 94 -3.04 22.21 12.30
C ASP A 94 -2.26 23.53 12.35
N GLU A 95 -2.74 24.53 13.10
CA GLU A 95 -2.06 25.83 13.21
C GLU A 95 -0.60 25.72 13.73
N GLU A 96 -0.19 24.54 14.20
CA GLU A 96 1.14 24.20 14.72
C GLU A 96 1.96 23.30 13.78
N GLY A 97 1.41 22.84 12.65
CA GLY A 97 2.11 21.99 11.68
C GLY A 97 2.11 20.49 12.02
N GLU A 98 1.28 20.06 12.97
CA GLU A 98 1.19 18.67 13.40
C GLU A 98 0.07 17.94 12.65
N LEU A 99 0.39 16.75 12.13
CA LEU A 99 -0.56 15.92 11.42
C LEU A 99 -1.56 15.34 12.43
N ILE A 100 -2.81 15.79 12.37
CA ILE A 100 -3.81 15.43 13.38
C ILE A 100 -4.11 13.92 13.35
N ASN A 101 -3.99 13.24 12.20
CA ASN A 101 -4.00 11.76 12.10
C ASN A 101 -3.34 11.23 10.80
N PRO A 102 -2.00 11.19 10.71
CA PRO A 102 -1.23 11.06 9.45
C PRO A 102 -1.43 9.77 8.64
N LEU A 103 -2.19 8.80 9.14
CA LEU A 103 -2.36 7.48 8.50
C LEU A 103 -3.82 7.15 8.20
N SER A 104 -4.76 8.05 8.45
CA SER A 104 -6.17 7.66 8.35
C SER A 104 -6.65 7.46 6.90
N GLY A 105 -7.49 6.45 6.68
CA GLY A 105 -8.04 6.16 5.37
C GLY A 105 -9.16 7.13 4.97
N ARG A 106 -9.04 7.85 3.86
CA ARG A 106 -10.13 8.65 3.28
C ARG A 106 -11.23 7.78 2.67
N ARG A 107 -10.83 6.77 1.90
CA ARG A 107 -11.76 5.83 1.27
C ARG A 107 -11.20 4.42 1.23
N ILE A 108 -12.11 3.45 1.16
CA ILE A 108 -11.79 2.07 0.85
C ILE A 108 -12.19 1.81 -0.59
N CYS A 109 -11.23 1.48 -1.45
CA CYS A 109 -11.45 1.09 -2.84
C CYS A 109 -11.48 -0.43 -2.96
N VAL A 110 -12.53 -0.97 -3.57
CA VAL A 110 -12.63 -2.38 -3.93
C VAL A 110 -12.19 -2.53 -5.38
N LEU A 111 -11.13 -3.29 -5.62
CA LEU A 111 -10.47 -3.42 -6.91
C LEU A 111 -10.52 -4.87 -7.41
N SER A 112 -10.52 -5.03 -8.74
CA SER A 112 -10.09 -6.30 -9.35
C SER A 112 -8.57 -6.46 -9.22
N LEU A 113 -8.06 -7.67 -9.48
CA LEU A 113 -6.61 -7.95 -9.51
C LEU A 113 -5.85 -7.20 -10.61
N GLN A 114 -6.57 -6.63 -11.57
CA GLN A 114 -6.01 -5.78 -12.64
C GLN A 114 -6.02 -4.29 -12.25
N GLY A 115 -6.56 -3.94 -11.08
CA GLY A 115 -6.62 -2.57 -10.58
C GLY A 115 -7.88 -1.78 -10.94
N ASN A 116 -8.84 -2.40 -11.63
CA ASN A 116 -10.09 -1.73 -11.96
C ASN A 116 -10.89 -1.50 -10.68
N THR A 117 -11.27 -0.24 -10.41
CA THR A 117 -12.18 0.08 -9.31
C THR A 117 -13.56 -0.49 -9.58
N LEU A 118 -14.00 -1.40 -8.72
CA LEU A 118 -15.33 -2.00 -8.75
C LEU A 118 -16.29 -1.18 -7.91
N GLU A 119 -15.85 -0.80 -6.71
CA GLU A 119 -16.63 -0.04 -5.72
C GLU A 119 -15.69 0.87 -4.92
N ALA A 120 -16.22 1.96 -4.36
CA ALA A 120 -15.48 2.83 -3.45
C ALA A 120 -16.37 3.29 -2.30
N TYR A 121 -15.86 3.21 -1.08
CA TYR A 121 -16.56 3.56 0.14
C TYR A 121 -15.91 4.78 0.78
N GLN A 122 -16.68 5.83 0.98
CA GLN A 122 -16.28 6.99 1.78
C GLN A 122 -16.90 6.86 3.16
N ASN A 123 -16.25 7.43 4.18
CA ASN A 123 -16.86 7.46 5.51
C ASN A 123 -18.16 8.30 5.43
N PRO A 124 -19.31 7.77 5.88
CA PRO A 124 -20.57 8.51 5.82
C PRO A 124 -20.59 9.73 6.73
N VAL A 125 -19.71 9.81 7.73
CA VAL A 125 -19.56 10.97 8.59
C VAL A 125 -18.56 11.92 7.95
N GLU A 126 -19.03 13.11 7.57
CA GLU A 126 -18.21 14.16 6.99
C GLU A 126 -17.05 14.52 7.94
N GLY A 127 -15.83 14.58 7.39
CA GLY A 127 -14.61 14.83 8.17
C GLY A 127 -14.09 13.63 8.97
N SER A 128 -14.75 12.46 8.92
CA SER A 128 -14.23 11.23 9.52
C SER A 128 -13.48 10.37 8.51
N THR A 129 -12.56 9.57 9.02
CA THR A 129 -11.69 8.67 8.24
C THR A 129 -11.87 7.22 8.70
N PHE A 130 -11.44 6.28 7.87
CA PHE A 130 -11.28 4.88 8.21
C PHE A 130 -9.95 4.66 8.96
N SER A 131 -9.83 3.54 9.67
CA SER A 131 -8.52 3.11 10.15
C SER A 131 -7.55 2.93 8.99
N ASP A 132 -6.28 3.17 9.27
CA ASP A 132 -5.13 2.91 8.43
C ASP A 132 -4.87 1.41 8.15
N THR A 133 -5.53 0.52 8.88
CA THR A 133 -5.37 -0.94 8.78
C THR A 133 -6.68 -1.61 8.38
N LEU A 134 -6.54 -2.76 7.69
CA LEU A 134 -7.62 -3.70 7.46
C LEU A 134 -7.29 -4.98 8.21
N CYS A 135 -8.14 -5.38 9.17
CA CYS A 135 -8.05 -6.72 9.76
C CYS A 135 -8.76 -7.71 8.83
N CYS A 136 -8.01 -8.68 8.31
CA CYS A 136 -8.53 -9.80 7.53
C CYS A 136 -8.16 -11.14 8.17
#